data_AF-A0A3Q3WI60-F1
#
_entry.id   AF-A0A3Q3WI60-F1
#
_cell.length_a   1.000
_cell.length_b   1.000
_cell.length_c   1.000
_cell.angle_alpha   90.00
_cell.angle_beta   90.00
_cell.angle_gamma   90.00
#
_symmetry.space_group_name_H-M   'P 1'
#
loop_
_entity.id
_entity.type
_entity.pdbx_description
1 polymer ?
#
loop_
_entity_poly.entity_id
_entity_poly.type
_entity_poly.pdbx_seq_one_letter_code
_entity_poly.pdbx_strand_id
1 'polypeptide(L)'
;ADHLQHIPFRLREIMKSKERMKSGPRKAKKFKQGQKSLISSFIPVLRFRRGKKESERAYVRRMENETQHVLFLTKNQVDRKPELEADEQERCANKGKSEKKKEYNAFKLQKLQQKRLNQKEARMEKEMFVDQVPFGEVAMAPPSLSTKPKKAQVKSQMESRKLLLTSLLGHTVTSTNKPSMARQRMMEEERERAVQAYRHLKKQKQQHNSTVLVWRHLTAE
;
A
#
# COMPACT_ATOMS: atom_id res chain seq x y z
N ALA A 1 28.54 25.22 -12.99
CA ALA A 1 29.63 24.22 -12.81
C ALA A 1 28.98 22.94 -12.28
N ASP A 2 28.25 22.24 -13.16
CA ASP A 2 27.21 21.26 -12.79
C ASP A 2 27.72 19.82 -12.68
N HIS A 3 29.00 19.64 -12.38
CA HIS A 3 29.61 18.32 -12.21
C HIS A 3 29.11 17.60 -10.94
N LEU A 4 28.58 18.34 -9.97
CA LEU A 4 28.09 17.79 -8.71
C LEU A 4 26.84 16.93 -8.88
N GLN A 5 26.04 17.13 -9.94
CA GLN A 5 24.78 16.39 -10.13
C GLN A 5 24.99 14.94 -10.56
N HIS A 6 26.10 14.64 -11.25
CA HIS A 6 26.47 13.28 -11.68
C HIS A 6 27.18 12.45 -10.60
N ILE A 7 27.58 13.08 -9.50
CA ILE A 7 28.27 12.40 -8.39
C ILE A 7 27.23 11.65 -7.54
N PRO A 8 27.44 10.35 -7.24
CA PRO A 8 26.60 9.58 -6.34
C PRO A 8 26.35 10.31 -5.01
N PHE A 9 25.10 10.31 -4.56
CA PHE A 9 24.63 11.09 -3.40
C PHE A 9 25.53 10.94 -2.16
N ARG A 10 25.95 9.70 -1.87
CA ARG A 10 26.77 9.38 -0.70
C ARG A 10 28.15 10.07 -0.75
N LEU A 11 28.77 10.13 -1.94
CA LEU A 11 30.05 10.79 -2.13
C LEU A 11 29.91 12.32 -2.08
N ARG A 12 28.82 12.86 -2.64
CA ARG A 12 28.49 14.29 -2.57
C ARG A 12 28.35 14.77 -1.12
N GLU A 13 27.69 13.97 -0.28
CA GLU A 13 27.48 14.28 1.14
C GLU A 13 28.78 14.24 1.94
N ILE A 14 29.65 13.25 1.66
CA ILE A 14 30.99 13.15 2.25
C ILE A 14 31.86 14.35 1.86
N MET A 15 31.88 14.74 0.58
CA MET A 15 32.62 15.91 0.12
C MET A 15 32.13 17.20 0.80
N LYS A 16 30.81 17.39 0.89
CA LYS A 16 30.21 18.54 1.57
C LYS A 16 30.54 18.57 3.07
N SER A 17 30.60 17.41 3.74
CA SER A 17 31.03 17.31 5.14
C SER A 17 32.51 17.66 5.30
N LYS A 18 33.37 17.13 4.41
CA LYS A 18 34.80 17.46 4.38
C LYS A 18 35.05 18.95 4.17
N GLU A 19 34.28 19.61 3.32
CA GLU A 19 34.35 21.07 3.13
C GLU A 19 33.90 21.85 4.37
N ARG A 20 32.86 21.40 5.07
CA ARG A 20 32.43 22.01 6.35
C ARG A 20 33.51 21.89 7.42
N MET A 21 34.21 20.75 7.48
CA MET A 21 35.34 20.55 8.39
C MET A 21 36.55 21.41 7.99
N LYS A 22 36.81 21.56 6.69
CA LYS A 22 37.92 22.37 6.17
C LYS A 22 37.68 23.88 6.31
N SER A 23 36.43 24.33 6.26
CA SER A 23 36.06 25.76 6.30
C SER A 23 35.80 26.32 7.70
N GLY A 24 35.97 25.51 8.75
CA GLY A 24 35.84 25.93 10.15
C GLY A 24 34.40 26.34 10.57
N PRO A 25 34.16 26.56 11.88
CA PRO A 25 32.84 26.95 12.38
C PRO A 25 32.51 28.39 11.94
N ARG A 26 31.60 28.53 10.97
CA ARG A 26 31.05 29.83 10.58
C ARG A 26 30.19 30.38 11.72
N LYS A 27 30.64 31.43 12.40
CA LYS A 27 29.84 32.15 13.41
C LYS A 27 28.60 32.74 12.73
N ALA A 28 27.42 32.23 13.07
CA ALA A 28 26.16 32.83 12.66
C ALA A 28 26.02 34.22 13.33
N LYS A 29 25.80 35.26 12.53
CA LYS A 29 25.56 36.63 13.00
C LYS A 29 24.21 36.64 13.75
N LYS A 30 24.26 36.87 15.07
CA LYS A 30 23.04 37.00 15.90
C LYS A 30 22.32 38.29 15.53
N PHE A 31 21.07 38.19 15.08
CA PHE A 31 20.16 39.33 15.06
C PHE A 31 19.80 39.69 16.51
N LYS A 32 19.98 40.98 16.87
CA LYS A 32 19.57 41.51 18.17
C LYS A 32 18.05 41.56 18.22
N GLN A 33 17.43 40.76 19.09
CA GLN A 33 16.03 40.91 19.46
C GLN A 33 15.96 41.65 20.80
N GLY A 34 15.14 42.70 20.84
CA GLY A 34 14.99 43.58 22.00
C GLY A 34 14.50 42.86 23.24
N GLN A 35 15.00 43.32 24.39
CA GLN A 35 14.59 42.88 25.72
C GLN A 35 13.08 42.99 25.91
N LYS A 36 12.42 41.89 26.30
CA LYS A 36 11.22 41.89 27.17
C LYS A 36 11.26 40.66 28.07
N SER A 37 11.49 40.94 29.36
CA SER A 37 11.09 40.23 30.59
C SER A 37 10.99 38.70 30.59
N LEU A 38 11.86 38.13 31.41
CA LEU A 38 12.07 36.72 31.74
C LEU A 38 10.95 36.06 32.60
N ILE A 39 9.68 36.46 32.45
CA ILE A 39 8.58 35.81 33.18
C ILE A 39 7.40 35.63 32.23
N SER A 40 7.27 34.41 31.71
CA SER A 40 6.01 33.67 31.56
C SER A 40 6.16 32.68 30.42
N SER A 41 6.35 31.42 30.76
CA SER A 41 6.11 30.29 29.88
C SER A 41 4.63 30.13 29.48
N PHE A 42 3.77 31.10 29.83
CA PHE A 42 2.34 31.14 29.52
C PHE A 42 2.04 32.25 28.53
N ILE A 43 1.15 31.96 27.57
CA ILE A 43 0.67 32.89 26.55
C ILE A 43 0.10 34.11 27.28
N PRO A 44 0.67 35.32 27.10
CA PRO A 44 0.21 36.50 27.81
C PRO A 44 -1.20 36.86 27.32
N VAL A 45 -2.19 36.68 28.20
CA VAL A 45 -3.57 37.06 27.91
C VAL A 45 -3.68 38.58 28.04
N LEU A 46 -3.73 39.26 26.89
CA LEU A 46 -4.02 40.69 26.82
C LEU A 46 -5.38 40.97 27.45
N ARG A 47 -5.48 42.00 28.30
CA ARG A 47 -6.77 42.43 28.86
C ARG A 47 -7.58 43.10 27.75
N PHE A 48 -8.46 42.34 27.08
CA PHE A 48 -9.29 42.82 25.97
C PHE A 48 -10.38 43.77 26.46
N ARG A 49 -10.36 45.01 25.96
CA ARG A 49 -11.41 46.02 26.18
C ARG A 49 -11.75 46.70 24.84
N ARG A 50 -13.01 47.11 24.66
CA ARG A 50 -13.45 47.85 23.47
C ARG A 50 -12.82 49.25 23.45
N GLY A 51 -12.27 49.65 22.31
CA GLY A 51 -11.72 51.00 22.13
C GLY A 51 -12.82 52.06 22.06
N LYS A 52 -12.55 53.29 22.52
CA LYS A 52 -13.55 54.38 22.50
C LYS A 52 -14.09 54.74 21.11
N LYS A 53 -13.29 54.51 20.05
CA LYS A 53 -13.62 54.81 18.64
C LYS A 53 -13.93 53.56 17.82
N GLU A 54 -14.06 52.41 18.46
CA GLU A 54 -14.23 51.13 17.78
C GLU A 54 -15.71 50.74 17.73
N SER A 55 -16.16 50.27 16.56
CA SER A 55 -17.50 49.69 16.43
C SER A 55 -17.59 48.31 17.07
N GLU A 56 -18.78 47.92 17.51
CA GLU A 56 -19.01 46.61 18.15
C GLU A 56 -18.56 45.44 17.28
N ARG A 57 -18.89 45.50 15.99
CA ARG A 57 -18.50 44.47 15.03
C ARG A 57 -16.99 44.35 14.85
N ALA A 58 -16.26 45.47 14.90
CA ALA A 58 -14.81 45.46 14.83
C ALA A 58 -14.20 44.84 16.11
N TYR A 59 -14.76 45.17 17.27
CA TYR A 59 -14.34 44.61 18.56
C TYR A 59 -14.51 43.09 18.62
N VAL A 60 -15.67 42.58 18.24
CA VAL A 60 -15.96 41.14 18.20
C VAL A 60 -14.98 40.42 17.27
N ARG A 61 -14.72 40.99 16.09
CA ARG A 61 -13.74 40.41 15.14
C ARG A 61 -12.33 40.37 15.72
N ARG A 62 -11.87 41.41 16.43
CA ARG A 62 -10.55 41.38 17.10
C ARG A 62 -10.50 40.31 18.18
N MET A 63 -11.56 40.18 18.96
CA MET A 63 -11.67 39.17 20.02
C MET A 63 -11.63 37.75 19.43
N GLU A 64 -12.36 37.50 18.34
CA GLU A 64 -12.36 36.21 17.64
C GLU A 64 -10.97 35.86 17.11
N ASN A 65 -10.31 36.80 16.43
CA ASN A 65 -8.96 36.61 15.90
C ASN A 65 -7.95 36.29 17.00
N GLU A 66 -7.99 37.02 18.12
CA GLU A 66 -7.08 36.77 19.24
C GLU A 66 -7.37 35.41 19.89
N THR A 67 -8.66 35.05 20.05
CA THR A 67 -9.05 33.76 20.60
C THR A 67 -8.53 32.61 19.73
N GLN A 68 -8.66 32.74 18.40
CA GLN A 68 -8.09 31.77 17.46
C GLN A 68 -6.56 31.73 17.55
N HIS A 69 -5.91 32.87 17.72
CA HIS A 69 -4.46 32.96 17.83
C HIS A 69 -3.94 32.30 19.11
N VAL A 70 -4.53 32.60 20.27
CA VAL A 70 -4.21 31.96 21.55
C VAL A 70 -4.47 30.46 21.48
N LEU A 71 -5.63 30.04 20.94
CA LEU A 71 -5.94 28.63 20.76
C LEU A 71 -4.90 27.91 19.87
N PHE A 72 -4.46 28.56 18.80
CA PHE A 72 -3.38 28.05 17.95
C PHE A 72 -2.08 27.92 18.74
N LEU A 73 -1.67 28.95 19.48
CA LEU A 73 -0.45 28.90 20.29
C LEU A 73 -0.53 27.79 21.35
N THR A 74 -1.66 27.64 22.04
CA THR A 74 -1.88 26.58 23.03
C THR A 74 -1.76 25.19 22.41
N LYS A 75 -2.39 24.96 21.25
CA LYS A 75 -2.32 23.67 20.53
C LYS A 75 -0.91 23.31 20.04
N ASN A 76 -0.05 24.30 19.85
CA ASN A 76 1.33 24.09 19.42
C ASN A 76 2.32 24.07 20.59
N GLN A 77 1.86 24.30 21.82
CA GLN A 77 2.67 24.08 23.00
C GLN A 77 2.75 22.58 23.27
N VAL A 78 3.93 22.14 23.70
CA VAL A 78 4.12 20.79 24.20
C VAL A 78 3.35 20.68 25.51
N ASP A 79 2.45 19.70 25.65
CA ASP A 79 1.76 19.37 26.90
C ASP A 79 2.80 19.03 27.97
N ARG A 80 3.28 20.03 28.70
CA ARG A 80 4.25 19.81 29.77
C ARG A 80 3.53 19.14 30.92
N LYS A 81 3.84 17.87 31.16
CA LYS A 81 3.50 17.17 32.38
C LYS A 81 4.69 17.35 33.32
N PRO A 82 4.68 18.37 34.20
CA PRO A 82 5.82 18.66 35.07
C PRO A 82 6.11 17.53 36.07
N GLU A 83 5.20 16.56 36.19
CA GLU A 83 5.31 15.38 37.05
C GLU A 83 6.14 14.25 36.41
N LEU A 84 6.46 14.32 35.11
CA LEU A 84 7.22 13.31 34.36
C LEU A 84 8.67 13.77 34.11
N GLU A 85 9.64 12.84 34.24
CA GLU A 85 11.05 13.12 33.97
C GLU A 85 11.30 13.63 32.54
N ALA A 86 12.30 14.51 32.38
CA ALA A 86 12.56 15.26 31.14
C ALA A 86 12.76 14.37 29.90
N ASP A 87 13.34 13.18 30.07
CA ASP A 87 13.62 12.24 28.99
C ASP A 87 12.35 11.59 28.41
N GLU A 88 11.30 11.41 29.21
CA GLU A 88 10.04 10.81 28.77
C GLU A 88 9.15 11.83 28.05
N GLN A 89 9.29 13.11 28.43
CA GLN A 89 8.58 14.23 27.84
C GLN A 89 9.06 14.53 26.41
N GLU A 90 10.36 14.50 26.16
CA GLU A 90 10.94 14.70 24.82
C GLU A 90 10.60 13.55 23.85
N ARG A 91 10.51 12.33 24.38
CA ARG A 91 10.09 11.16 23.59
C ARG A 91 8.65 11.32 23.12
N CYS A 92 7.74 11.81 23.96
CA CYS A 92 6.31 11.94 23.62
C CYS A 92 6.01 13.02 22.57
N ALA A 93 6.75 14.13 22.56
CA ALA A 93 6.52 15.25 21.65
C ALA A 93 6.83 14.93 20.16
N ASN A 94 7.68 13.94 19.89
CA ASN A 94 8.19 13.64 18.54
C ASN A 94 7.43 12.53 17.79
N LYS A 95 6.37 11.98 18.40
CA LYS A 95 5.70 10.74 17.96
C LYS A 95 4.76 10.92 16.76
N GLY A 96 3.95 11.99 16.72
CA GLY A 96 2.76 12.05 15.85
C GLY A 96 2.99 12.03 14.32
N LYS A 97 4.05 12.66 13.81
CA LYS A 97 4.36 12.70 12.36
C LYS A 97 5.45 11.70 11.95
N SER A 98 6.36 11.38 12.86
CA SER A 98 7.45 10.43 12.58
C SER A 98 6.98 8.98 12.62
N GLU A 99 6.01 8.63 13.47
CA GLU A 99 5.57 7.23 13.64
C GLU A 99 4.79 6.73 12.43
N LYS A 100 3.81 7.51 11.93
CA LYS A 100 3.05 7.16 10.71
C LYS A 100 3.96 6.92 9.50
N LYS A 101 5.05 7.70 9.38
CA LYS A 101 6.04 7.50 8.30
C LYS A 101 6.85 6.22 8.51
N LYS A 102 7.22 5.89 9.75
CA LYS A 102 7.91 4.65 10.10
C LYS A 102 7.02 3.43 9.80
N GLU A 103 5.76 3.46 10.22
CA GLU A 103 4.77 2.42 9.93
C GLU A 103 4.58 2.20 8.42
N TYR A 104 4.42 3.30 7.66
CA TYR A 104 4.30 3.22 6.21
C TYR A 104 5.53 2.58 5.54
N ASN A 105 6.73 2.94 6.00
CA ASN A 105 7.97 2.36 5.50
C ASN A 105 8.10 0.88 5.88
N ALA A 106 7.71 0.49 7.10
CA ALA A 106 7.68 -0.89 7.55
C ALA A 106 6.69 -1.73 6.73
N PHE A 107 5.48 -1.23 6.51
CA PHE A 107 4.46 -1.86 5.66
C PHE A 107 4.94 -2.07 4.22
N LYS A 108 5.58 -1.05 3.62
CA LYS A 108 6.21 -1.15 2.29
C LYS A 108 7.23 -2.29 2.23
N LEU A 109 8.06 -2.42 3.27
CA LEU A 109 9.09 -3.46 3.34
C LEU A 109 8.45 -4.85 3.45
N GLN A 110 7.46 -5.03 4.32
CA GLN A 110 6.74 -6.28 4.48
C GLN A 110 6.07 -6.71 3.17
N LYS A 111 5.42 -5.78 2.46
CA LYS A 111 4.80 -6.05 1.15
C LYS A 111 5.82 -6.50 0.10
N LEU A 112 7.03 -5.93 0.11
CA LEU A 112 8.10 -6.34 -0.79
C LEU A 112 8.60 -7.76 -0.49
N GLN A 113 8.77 -8.10 0.79
CA GLN A 113 9.15 -9.44 1.23
C GLN A 113 8.08 -10.48 0.83
N GLN A 114 6.81 -10.19 1.10
CA GLN A 114 5.70 -11.05 0.70
C GLN A 114 5.65 -11.26 -0.81
N LYS A 115 5.82 -10.20 -1.61
CA LYS A 115 5.88 -10.32 -3.08
C LYS A 115 7.02 -11.24 -3.54
N ARG A 116 8.18 -11.22 -2.87
CA ARG A 116 9.31 -12.11 -3.19
C ARG A 116 8.98 -13.56 -2.86
N LEU A 117 8.33 -13.84 -1.73
CA LEU A 117 7.89 -15.19 -1.36
C LEU A 117 6.86 -15.73 -2.36
N ASN A 118 5.83 -14.95 -2.65
CA ASN A 118 4.79 -15.34 -3.63
C ASN A 118 5.39 -15.58 -5.03
N GLN A 119 6.39 -14.80 -5.44
CA GLN A 119 7.09 -15.03 -6.71
C GLN A 119 7.90 -16.34 -6.71
N LYS A 120 8.55 -16.67 -5.59
CA LYS A 120 9.26 -17.95 -5.45
C LYS A 120 8.27 -19.12 -5.51
N GLU A 121 7.16 -19.03 -4.79
CA GLU A 121 6.08 -20.02 -4.82
C GLU A 121 5.51 -20.19 -6.24
N ALA A 122 5.20 -19.09 -6.93
CA ALA A 122 4.68 -19.15 -8.30
C ALA A 122 5.69 -19.77 -9.29
N ARG A 123 6.99 -19.54 -9.12
CA ARG A 123 8.03 -20.19 -9.94
C ARG A 123 8.09 -21.69 -9.68
N MET A 124 8.13 -22.10 -8.40
CA MET A 124 8.11 -23.51 -8.02
C MET A 124 6.84 -24.20 -8.53
N GLU A 125 5.68 -23.55 -8.43
CA GLU A 125 4.43 -24.07 -8.99
C GLU A 125 4.51 -24.21 -10.51
N LYS A 126 4.99 -23.18 -11.21
CA LYS A 126 5.15 -23.25 -12.66
C LYS A 126 6.03 -24.44 -13.06
N GLU A 127 7.15 -24.65 -12.38
CA GLU A 127 8.05 -25.78 -12.61
C GLU A 127 7.39 -27.13 -12.32
N MET A 128 6.55 -27.23 -11.27
CA MET A 128 5.81 -28.44 -10.94
C MET A 128 4.64 -28.75 -11.91
N PHE A 129 4.08 -27.74 -12.58
CA PHE A 129 2.92 -27.88 -13.48
C PHE A 129 3.28 -27.73 -14.96
N VAL A 130 4.54 -27.97 -15.34
CA VAL A 130 4.95 -28.14 -16.74
C VAL A 130 4.95 -29.63 -17.08
N ASP A 131 3.93 -30.09 -17.81
CA ASP A 131 3.95 -31.41 -18.43
C ASP A 131 4.75 -31.34 -19.74
N GLN A 132 5.76 -32.19 -19.87
CA GLN A 132 6.46 -32.36 -21.15
C GLN A 132 5.59 -33.22 -22.06
N VAL A 133 4.95 -32.59 -23.04
CA VAL A 133 4.14 -33.26 -24.06
C VAL A 133 4.82 -33.07 -25.41
N PRO A 134 4.97 -34.13 -26.23
CA PRO A 134 5.55 -33.99 -27.56
C PRO A 134 4.72 -33.04 -28.44
N PHE A 135 5.42 -32.24 -29.24
CA PHE A 135 4.80 -31.31 -30.16
C PHE A 135 3.94 -32.06 -31.19
N GLY A 136 2.63 -31.77 -31.21
CA GLY A 136 1.67 -32.35 -32.17
C GLY A 136 0.50 -33.13 -31.55
N GLU A 137 0.58 -33.51 -30.27
CA GLU A 137 -0.49 -34.29 -29.61
C GLU A 137 -1.50 -33.42 -28.84
N VAL A 138 -1.08 -32.24 -28.32
CA VAL A 138 -1.95 -31.35 -27.53
C VAL A 138 -2.04 -29.97 -28.17
N ALA A 139 -3.24 -29.59 -28.61
CA ALA A 139 -3.55 -28.22 -28.99
C ALA A 139 -3.72 -27.37 -27.71
N MET A 140 -2.77 -26.46 -27.43
CA MET A 140 -2.80 -25.56 -26.26
C MET A 140 -4.05 -24.67 -26.18
N ALA A 141 -4.67 -24.41 -27.32
CA ALA A 141 -5.99 -23.85 -27.46
C ALA A 141 -6.65 -24.55 -28.65
N PRO A 142 -7.97 -24.81 -28.62
CA PRO A 142 -8.66 -25.30 -29.81
C PRO A 142 -8.41 -24.33 -30.96
N PRO A 143 -8.15 -24.83 -32.19
CA PRO A 143 -7.96 -23.96 -33.34
C PRO A 143 -9.19 -23.06 -33.49
N SER A 144 -8.98 -21.75 -33.47
CA SER A 144 -10.05 -20.79 -33.68
C SER A 144 -10.43 -20.79 -35.15
N LEU A 145 -11.63 -21.30 -35.45
CA LEU A 145 -12.22 -21.25 -36.79
C LEU A 145 -12.54 -19.78 -37.14
N SER A 146 -11.57 -19.04 -37.66
CA SER A 146 -11.74 -17.68 -38.18
C SER A 146 -12.42 -17.66 -39.56
N THR A 147 -12.77 -18.83 -40.10
CA THR A 147 -13.48 -18.94 -41.38
C THR A 147 -14.92 -18.45 -41.22
N LYS A 148 -15.25 -17.33 -41.88
CA LYS A 148 -16.65 -16.93 -42.07
C LYS A 148 -17.37 -18.05 -42.84
N PRO A 149 -18.48 -18.62 -42.34
CA PRO A 149 -19.21 -19.66 -43.06
C PRO A 149 -19.64 -19.14 -44.43
N LYS A 150 -19.14 -19.77 -45.52
CA LYS A 150 -19.34 -19.33 -46.92
C LYS A 150 -20.80 -19.22 -47.37
N LYS A 151 -21.75 -19.78 -46.61
CA LYS A 151 -23.20 -19.80 -46.93
C LYS A 151 -24.11 -19.37 -45.76
N ALA A 152 -23.60 -18.65 -44.76
CA ALA A 152 -24.49 -18.08 -43.76
C ALA A 152 -25.17 -16.83 -44.33
N GLN A 153 -26.47 -16.92 -44.60
CA GLN A 153 -27.29 -15.72 -44.80
C GLN A 153 -27.17 -14.88 -43.53
N VAL A 154 -26.68 -13.64 -43.65
CA VAL A 154 -26.68 -12.66 -42.56
C VAL A 154 -28.13 -12.24 -42.33
N LYS A 155 -28.90 -13.10 -41.67
CA LYS A 155 -30.22 -12.74 -41.18
C LYS A 155 -30.00 -11.90 -39.94
N SER A 156 -30.37 -10.62 -40.01
CA SER A 156 -30.52 -9.73 -38.86
C SER A 156 -31.73 -10.19 -38.03
N GLN A 157 -31.66 -11.39 -37.47
CA GLN A 157 -32.76 -11.94 -36.68
C GLN A 157 -32.33 -11.96 -35.23
N MET A 158 -32.59 -10.82 -34.62
CA MET A 158 -32.66 -10.53 -33.20
C MET A 158 -33.78 -11.36 -32.53
N GLU A 159 -33.86 -12.66 -32.82
CA GLU A 159 -34.75 -13.59 -32.13
C GLU A 159 -33.91 -14.63 -31.40
N SER A 160 -33.82 -14.38 -30.11
CA SER A 160 -33.43 -15.24 -29.00
C SER A 160 -33.70 -16.74 -29.22
N ARG A 161 -32.76 -17.43 -29.90
CA ARG A 161 -32.69 -18.89 -29.87
C ARG A 161 -32.23 -19.34 -28.48
N LYS A 162 -33.19 -19.50 -27.56
CA LYS A 162 -32.98 -20.27 -26.33
C LYS A 162 -32.64 -21.69 -26.76
N LEU A 163 -31.45 -22.18 -26.40
CA LEU A 163 -31.04 -23.55 -26.70
C LEU A 163 -32.03 -24.51 -26.02
N LEU A 164 -32.49 -25.56 -26.71
CA LEU A 164 -33.50 -26.49 -26.17
C LEU A 164 -33.09 -27.10 -24.82
N LEU A 165 -31.78 -27.27 -24.61
CA LEU A 165 -31.23 -27.71 -23.33
C LEU A 165 -31.50 -26.71 -22.19
N THR A 166 -31.44 -25.41 -22.46
CA THR A 166 -31.73 -24.36 -21.46
C THR A 166 -33.20 -24.34 -21.05
N SER A 167 -34.12 -24.66 -21.98
CA SER A 167 -35.53 -24.85 -21.63
C SER A 167 -35.77 -26.12 -20.82
N LEU A 168 -35.06 -27.21 -21.11
CA LEU A 168 -35.26 -28.49 -20.44
C LEU A 168 -34.69 -28.48 -19.01
N LEU A 169 -33.54 -27.84 -18.83
CA LEU A 169 -32.83 -27.80 -17.56
C LEU A 169 -33.31 -26.67 -16.64
N GLY A 170 -34.30 -25.88 -17.07
CA GLY A 170 -34.83 -24.72 -16.32
C GLY A 170 -33.83 -23.58 -16.12
N HIS A 171 -32.62 -23.71 -16.66
CA HIS A 171 -31.59 -22.70 -16.56
C HIS A 171 -31.84 -21.64 -17.63
N THR A 172 -32.45 -20.53 -17.24
CA THR A 172 -32.37 -19.30 -18.03
C THR A 172 -30.91 -18.98 -18.27
N VAL A 173 -30.54 -18.62 -19.50
CA VAL A 173 -29.20 -18.16 -19.88
C VAL A 173 -28.64 -17.33 -18.73
N THR A 174 -27.65 -17.89 -18.04
CA THR A 174 -26.97 -17.21 -16.93
C THR A 174 -26.57 -15.86 -17.48
N SER A 175 -27.17 -14.80 -16.94
CA SER A 175 -27.02 -13.45 -17.47
C SER A 175 -25.53 -13.21 -17.74
N THR A 176 -25.18 -12.77 -18.95
CA THR A 176 -23.82 -12.34 -19.29
C THR A 176 -23.36 -11.12 -18.47
N ASN A 177 -24.22 -10.66 -17.56
CA ASN A 177 -23.92 -9.63 -16.58
C ASN A 177 -22.94 -10.18 -15.55
N LYS A 178 -21.88 -9.39 -15.31
CA LYS A 178 -20.93 -9.67 -14.24
C LYS A 178 -21.70 -9.87 -12.93
N PRO A 179 -21.47 -10.97 -12.19
CA PRO A 179 -22.14 -11.18 -10.92
C PRO A 179 -21.83 -10.04 -9.95
N SER A 180 -22.72 -9.78 -8.98
CA SER A 180 -22.49 -8.76 -7.97
C SER A 180 -21.14 -8.97 -7.26
N MET A 181 -20.52 -7.88 -6.79
CA MET A 181 -19.22 -7.95 -6.09
C MET A 181 -19.23 -8.96 -4.93
N ALA A 182 -20.34 -9.07 -4.20
CA ALA A 182 -20.50 -10.05 -3.12
C ALA A 182 -20.45 -11.49 -3.65
N ARG A 183 -21.16 -11.76 -4.76
CA ARG A 183 -21.18 -13.08 -5.39
C ARG A 183 -19.83 -13.44 -6.02
N GLN A 184 -19.10 -12.46 -6.56
CA GLN A 184 -17.74 -12.67 -7.05
C GLN A 184 -16.82 -13.13 -5.93
N ARG A 185 -16.84 -12.46 -4.77
CA ARG A 185 -16.03 -12.85 -3.60
C ARG A 185 -16.33 -14.27 -3.14
N MET A 186 -17.61 -14.64 -3.03
CA MET A 186 -18.00 -16.01 -2.67
C MET A 186 -17.43 -17.05 -3.64
N MET A 187 -17.57 -16.84 -4.94
CA MET A 187 -17.05 -17.76 -5.95
C MET A 187 -15.52 -17.81 -5.98
N GLU A 188 -14.85 -16.68 -5.74
CA GLU A 188 -13.38 -16.60 -5.64
C GLU A 188 -12.87 -17.37 -4.41
N GLU A 189 -13.51 -17.21 -3.25
CA GLU A 189 -13.19 -17.98 -2.04
C GLU A 189 -13.40 -19.49 -2.25
N GLU A 190 -14.52 -19.89 -2.87
CA GLU A 190 -14.76 -21.30 -3.23
C GLU A 190 -13.69 -21.84 -4.18
N ARG A 191 -13.32 -21.05 -5.19
CA ARG A 191 -12.25 -21.40 -6.13
C ARG A 191 -10.92 -21.56 -5.42
N GLU A 192 -10.57 -20.64 -4.51
CA GLU A 192 -9.33 -20.72 -3.72
C GLU A 192 -9.31 -21.97 -2.85
N ARG A 193 -10.41 -22.29 -2.16
CA ARG A 193 -10.54 -23.53 -1.37
C ARG A 193 -10.34 -24.77 -2.23
N ALA A 194 -10.98 -24.84 -3.40
CA ALA A 194 -10.85 -25.97 -4.31
C ALA A 194 -9.41 -26.14 -4.81
N VAL A 195 -8.74 -25.03 -5.16
CA VAL A 195 -7.34 -25.04 -5.60
C VAL A 195 -6.42 -25.48 -4.48
N GLN A 196 -6.59 -24.98 -3.26
CA GLN A 196 -5.79 -25.42 -2.11
C GLN A 196 -5.98 -26.91 -1.83
N ALA A 197 -7.22 -27.40 -1.79
CA ALA A 197 -7.51 -28.81 -1.60
C ALA A 197 -6.85 -29.69 -2.68
N TYR A 198 -6.93 -29.26 -3.95
CA TYR A 198 -6.27 -29.93 -5.06
C TYR A 198 -4.74 -29.96 -4.89
N ARG A 199 -4.13 -28.83 -4.50
CA ARG A 199 -2.68 -28.75 -4.22
C ARG A 199 -2.27 -29.73 -3.13
N HIS A 200 -3.03 -29.80 -2.03
CA HIS A 200 -2.78 -30.74 -0.94
C HIS A 200 -2.87 -32.20 -1.41
N LEU A 201 -3.93 -32.55 -2.13
CA LEU A 201 -4.14 -33.90 -2.66
C LEU A 201 -3.00 -34.29 -3.62
N LYS A 202 -2.59 -33.37 -4.51
CA LYS A 202 -1.52 -33.62 -5.47
C LYS A 202 -0.17 -33.78 -4.77
N LYS A 203 0.11 -32.98 -3.74
CA LYS A 203 1.33 -33.12 -2.92
C LYS A 203 1.37 -34.49 -2.25
N GLN A 204 0.27 -34.95 -1.65
CA GLN A 204 0.18 -36.29 -1.06
C GLN A 204 0.42 -37.39 -2.10
N LYS A 205 -0.17 -37.27 -3.30
CA LYS A 205 0.04 -38.24 -4.39
C LYS A 205 1.49 -38.28 -4.87
N GLN A 206 2.20 -37.15 -4.92
CA GLN A 206 3.63 -37.12 -5.25
C GLN A 206 4.47 -37.81 -4.18
N GLN A 207 4.20 -37.56 -2.89
CA GLN A 207 4.90 -38.24 -1.80
C GLN A 207 4.66 -39.75 -1.86
N HIS A 208 3.40 -40.18 -2.01
CA HIS A 208 3.06 -41.59 -2.17
C HIS A 208 3.77 -42.23 -3.37
N ASN A 209 3.74 -41.60 -4.55
CA ASN A 209 4.44 -42.10 -5.73
C ASN A 209 5.96 -42.17 -5.53
N SER A 210 6.57 -41.18 -4.86
CA SER A 210 8.01 -41.22 -4.55
C SER A 210 8.36 -42.36 -3.60
N THR A 211 7.55 -42.58 -2.56
CA THR A 211 7.72 -43.69 -1.62
C THR A 211 7.58 -45.02 -2.34
N VAL A 212 6.54 -45.21 -3.15
CA VAL A 212 6.32 -46.45 -3.92
C VAL A 212 7.49 -46.75 -4.88
N LEU A 213 8.09 -45.73 -5.50
CA LEU A 213 9.26 -45.92 -6.36
C LEU A 213 10.50 -46.37 -5.56
N VAL A 214 10.74 -45.80 -4.38
CA VAL A 214 11.83 -46.22 -3.48
C VAL A 214 11.64 -47.66 -3.03
N TRP A 215 10.42 -48.04 -2.62
CA TRP A 215 10.12 -49.42 -2.21
C TRP A 215 10.27 -50.41 -3.37
N ARG A 216 9.85 -50.06 -4.58
CA ARG A 216 10.05 -50.91 -5.77
C ARG A 216 11.51 -51.16 -6.10
N HIS A 217 12.37 -50.15 -5.94
CA HIS A 217 13.82 -50.30 -6.14
C HIS A 217 14.47 -51.19 -5.06
N LEU A 218 14.03 -51.11 -3.80
CA LEU A 218 14.53 -51.98 -2.72
C LEU A 218 14.12 -53.45 -2.86
N THR A 219 12.99 -53.72 -3.52
CA THR A 219 12.48 -55.10 -3.72
C THR A 219 12.95 -55.75 -5.03
N ALA A 220 13.74 -55.04 -5.84
CA ALA A 220 14.23 -55.51 -7.14
C ALA A 220 15.73 -55.93 -7.13
N GLU A 221 16.36 -55.93 -5.96
CA GLU A 221 17.65 -56.59 -5.67
C GLU A 221 17.42 -57.92 -4.95
#